data_AF-A0A843LM97-F1
#
_entry.id   AF-A0A843LM97-F1
#
_cell.length_a   1.000
_cell.length_b   1.000
_cell.length_c   1.000
_cell.angle_alpha   90.00
_cell.angle_beta   90.00
_cell.angle_gamma   90.00
#
_symmetry.space_group_name_H-M   'P 1'
#
loop_
_entity.id
_entity.type
_entity.pdbx_description
1 polymer ?
#
loop_
_entity_poly.entity_id
_entity_poly.type
_entity_poly.pdbx_seq_one_letter_code
_entity_poly.pdbx_strand_id
1 'polypeptide(L)' 'CGSHDVMQISRVTGYLQDVAGWNAGKQQELKDRVRYSVV' A
#
# COMPACT_ATOMS: atom_id res chain seq x y z
N CYS A 1 -5.25 -13.58 -17.64
CA CYS A 1 -4.28 -12.98 -18.58
C CYS A 1 -2.84 -13.50 -18.42
N GLY A 2 -2.52 -14.32 -17.40
CA GLY A 2 -1.19 -14.94 -17.24
C GLY A 2 -0.08 -14.01 -16.74
N SER A 3 -0.30 -12.69 -16.73
CA SER A 3 0.60 -11.73 -16.13
C SER A 3 0.39 -11.64 -14.62
N HIS A 4 1.48 -11.77 -13.87
CA HIS A 4 1.52 -11.63 -12.40
C HIS A 4 2.46 -10.50 -11.95
N ASP A 5 2.97 -9.72 -12.91
CA ASP A 5 3.74 -8.53 -12.59
C ASP A 5 2.78 -7.45 -12.08
N VAL A 6 2.68 -7.36 -10.75
CA VAL A 6 1.73 -6.49 -10.05
C VAL A 6 2.46 -5.49 -9.19
N MET A 7 2.04 -4.23 -9.28
CA MET A 7 2.52 -3.15 -8.41
C MET A 7 1.57 -2.95 -7.24
N GLN A 8 2.12 -2.77 -6.05
CA GLN A 8 1.33 -2.42 -4.87
C GLN A 8 1.07 -0.92 -4.86
N ILE A 9 -0.17 -0.50 -5.11
CA ILE A 9 -0.59 0.89 -5.07
C ILE A 9 -1.37 1.14 -3.79
N SER A 10 -1.11 2.26 -3.11
CA SER A 10 -1.83 2.64 -1.91
C SER A 10 -2.05 4.15 -1.83
N ARG A 11 -3.04 4.55 -1.01
CA ARG A 11 -3.50 5.94 -0.81
C ARG A 11 -3.29 6.44 0.62
N VAL A 12 -2.13 6.15 1.20
CA VAL A 12 -1.85 6.51 2.60
C VAL A 12 -1.91 8.03 2.83
N THR A 13 -1.40 8.83 1.90
CA THR A 13 -1.38 10.31 1.99
C THR A 13 -2.57 11.00 1.29
N GLY A 14 -3.59 10.24 0.87
CA GLY A 14 -4.78 10.78 0.19
C GLY A 14 -4.79 10.68 -1.34
N TYR A 15 -3.67 10.34 -1.99
CA TYR A 15 -3.59 10.07 -3.44
C TYR A 15 -2.98 8.69 -3.73
N LEU A 16 -3.31 8.10 -4.87
CA LEU A 16 -2.75 6.81 -5.30
C LEU A 16 -1.27 6.97 -5.65
N GLN A 17 -0.42 6.17 -5.02
CA GLN A 17 1.02 6.12 -5.26
C GLN A 17 1.51 4.67 -5.18
N ASP A 18 2.56 4.36 -5.95
CA ASP A 18 3.29 3.10 -5.79
C ASP A 18 3.99 3.06 -4.44
N VAL A 19 3.76 1.99 -3.68
CA VAL A 19 4.34 1.76 -2.35
C VAL A 19 5.86 1.58 -2.44
N ALA A 20 6.39 1.05 -3.55
CA ALA A 20 7.83 0.85 -3.71
C ALA A 20 8.61 2.18 -3.73
N GLY A 21 7.98 3.28 -4.17
CA GLY A 21 8.58 4.62 -4.21
C GLY A 21 8.55 5.39 -2.88
N TRP A 22 8.09 4.77 -1.79
CA TRP A 22 7.95 5.44 -0.51
C TRP A 22 9.22 5.42 0.34
N ASN A 23 9.44 6.49 1.10
CA ASN A 23 10.43 6.48 2.17
C ASN A 23 10.00 5.56 3.33
N ALA A 24 10.94 5.25 4.23
CA ALA A 24 10.71 4.32 5.33
C ALA A 24 9.51 4.70 6.24
N GLY A 25 9.29 6.00 6.47
CA GLY A 25 8.18 6.48 7.30
C GLY A 25 6.81 6.16 6.70
N LYS A 26 6.60 6.43 5.41
CA LYS A 26 5.35 6.11 4.71
C LYS A 26 5.09 4.60 4.64
N GLN A 27 6.14 3.80 4.43
CA GLN A 27 6.02 2.35 4.46
C GLN A 27 5.60 1.84 5.84
N GLN A 28 6.15 2.45 6.90
CA GLN A 28 5.79 2.11 8.28
C GLN A 28 4.33 2.48 8.59
N GLU A 29 3.89 3.68 8.19
CA GLU A 29 2.49 4.10 8.35
C GLU A 29 1.49 3.10 7.73
N LEU A 30 1.81 2.54 6.57
CA LEU A 30 0.98 1.49 5.94
C LEU A 30 0.94 0.18 6.73
N LYS A 31 2.07 -0.21 7.33
CA LYS A 31 2.14 -1.43 8.15
C LYS A 31 1.27 -1.29 9.39
N ASP A 32 1.34 -0.13 10.03
CA ASP A 32 0.67 0.19 11.30
C ASP A 32 -0.84 0.43 11.15
N ARG A 33 -1.36 0.48 9.93
CA ARG A 33 -2.80 0.63 9.69
C ARG A 33 -3.59 -0.56 10.24
N VAL A 34 -4.62 -0.22 11.02
CA VAL A 34 -5.61 -1.17 11.51
C VAL A 34 -6.36 -1.77 10.32
N ARG A 35 -6.38 -3.10 10.24
CA ARG A 35 -7.14 -3.87 9.25
C ARG A 35 -8.39 -4.40 9.92
N TYR A 36 -9.55 -3.99 9.43
CA TYR A 36 -10.84 -4.49 9.90
C TYR A 36 -11.25 -5.69 9.05
N SER A 37 -11.48 -6.84 9.68
CA SER A 37 -12.13 -7.97 9.03
C SER A 37 -13.64 -7.85 9.21
N VAL A 38 -14.41 -8.01 8.13
CA VAL A 38 -15.86 -8.17 8.21
C VAL A 38 -16.10 -9.62 8.60
N VAL A 39 -16.60 -9.85 9.81
CA VAL A 39 -17.09 -11.15 10.28
C VAL A 39 -18.45 -11.42 9.66
#